data_AF-A0A643BZF8-F1
#
_entry.id   AF-A0A643BZF8-F1
#
_cell.length_a   1.000
_cell.length_b   1.000
_cell.length_c   1.000
_cell.angle_alpha   90.00
_cell.angle_beta   90.00
_cell.angle_gamma   90.00
#
_symmetry.space_group_name_H-M   'P 1'
#
loop_
_entity.id
_entity.type
_entity.pdbx_description
1 polymer ?
#
loop_
_entity_poly.entity_id
_entity_poly.type
_entity_poly.pdbx_seq_one_letter_code
_entity_poly.pdbx_strand_id
1 'polypeptide(L)'
;MATQAMSNALYFSTGSCAEEEFHHYGLALDKYTHFTSPIRRYSDIIVHRLLMAAISKDKKMEIKEDLFSNKDLEELCRHINNRN
;
A
#
# COMPACT_ATOMS: atom_id res chain seq x y z
N MET A 1 21.09 -16.92 7.68
CA MET A 1 20.57 -18.22 7.22
C MET A 1 19.06 -18.39 7.46
N ALA A 2 18.43 -17.76 8.46
CA ALA A 2 16.96 -17.81 8.61
C ALA A 2 16.20 -16.84 7.66
N THR A 3 16.71 -15.63 7.45
CA THR A 3 16.05 -14.61 6.61
C THR A 3 15.94 -14.98 5.12
N GLN A 4 16.84 -15.84 4.62
CA GLN A 4 16.81 -16.33 3.24
C GLN A 4 15.72 -17.36 2.98
N ALA A 5 15.20 -18.01 4.03
CA ALA A 5 14.09 -18.96 3.92
C ALA A 5 12.72 -18.28 4.00
N MET A 6 12.68 -16.97 4.31
CA MET A 6 11.45 -16.20 4.38
C MET A 6 10.96 -15.82 2.98
N SER A 7 9.65 -15.83 2.78
CA SER A 7 9.03 -15.26 1.59
C SER A 7 9.27 -13.75 1.53
N ASN A 8 9.43 -13.23 0.31
CA ASN A 8 9.56 -11.79 0.09
C ASN A 8 8.26 -11.06 0.44
N ALA A 9 8.38 -9.89 1.06
CA ALA A 9 7.26 -8.99 1.28
C ALA A 9 6.85 -8.35 -0.06
N LEU A 10 5.55 -8.28 -0.33
CA LEU A 10 4.97 -7.75 -1.56
C LEU A 10 3.98 -6.63 -1.23
N TYR A 11 3.95 -5.59 -2.07
CA TYR A 11 2.86 -4.62 -2.08
C TYR A 11 1.63 -5.23 -2.75
N PHE A 12 0.46 -4.98 -2.19
CA PHE A 12 -0.83 -5.40 -2.75
C PHE A 12 -1.90 -4.36 -2.42
N SER A 13 -3.00 -4.38 -3.17
CA SER A 13 -4.19 -3.57 -2.88
C SER A 13 -5.12 -4.33 -1.94
N THR A 14 -5.73 -3.62 -0.98
CA THR A 14 -6.73 -4.22 -0.06
C THR A 14 -7.94 -4.84 -0.77
N GLY A 15 -8.22 -4.45 -2.02
CA GLY A 15 -9.29 -5.05 -2.83
C GLY A 15 -8.89 -6.34 -3.56
N SER A 16 -7.61 -6.71 -3.57
CA SER A 16 -7.10 -7.87 -4.33
C SER A 16 -6.87 -9.11 -3.47
N CYS A 17 -6.77 -8.97 -2.15
CA CYS A 17 -6.46 -10.04 -1.19
C CYS A 17 -7.49 -10.08 -0.05
N ALA A 18 -7.63 -11.24 0.59
CA ALA A 18 -8.47 -11.38 1.78
C ALA A 18 -7.80 -10.75 3.01
N GLU A 19 -8.59 -10.35 4.02
CA GLU A 19 -8.06 -9.64 5.19
C GLU A 19 -7.11 -10.51 6.03
N GLU A 20 -7.27 -11.84 6.01
CA GLU A 20 -6.33 -12.75 6.71
C GLU A 20 -4.92 -12.69 6.11
N GLU A 21 -4.77 -12.27 4.84
CA GLU A 21 -3.49 -12.18 4.14
C GLU A 21 -2.73 -10.88 4.44
N PHE A 22 -3.32 -9.93 5.19
CA PHE A 22 -2.70 -8.63 5.44
C PHE A 22 -1.58 -8.69 6.49
N HIS A 23 -1.48 -9.81 7.21
CA HIS A 23 -0.54 -9.99 8.30
C HIS A 23 0.91 -9.99 7.82
N HIS A 24 1.72 -9.10 8.38
CA HIS A 24 3.14 -8.98 8.08
C HIS A 24 3.98 -9.82 9.05
N TYR A 25 4.24 -11.07 8.68
CA TYR A 25 4.95 -12.06 9.52
C TYR A 25 6.27 -11.53 10.10
N GLY A 26 7.12 -10.89 9.29
CA GLY A 26 8.42 -10.39 9.73
C GLY A 26 8.37 -9.24 10.76
N LEU A 27 7.21 -8.60 10.93
CA LEU A 27 7.00 -7.50 11.87
C LEU A 27 6.01 -7.86 12.98
N ALA A 28 5.36 -9.03 12.89
CA ALA A 28 4.26 -9.44 13.77
C ALA A 28 3.16 -8.37 13.89
N LEU A 29 2.74 -7.80 12.75
CA LEU A 29 1.68 -6.79 12.66
C LEU A 29 0.55 -7.26 11.74
N ASP A 30 -0.70 -6.99 12.10
CA ASP A 30 -1.86 -7.40 11.31
C ASP A 30 -2.01 -6.61 10.01
N LYS A 31 -1.59 -5.34 10.00
CA LYS A 31 -1.63 -4.47 8.83
C LYS A 31 -0.38 -3.61 8.81
N TYR A 32 0.23 -3.47 7.63
CA TYR A 32 1.43 -2.66 7.46
C TYR A 32 1.45 -1.99 6.08
N THR A 33 2.06 -0.81 6.01
CA THR A 33 2.30 -0.10 4.75
C THR A 33 3.53 0.79 4.85
N HIS A 34 4.11 1.17 3.71
CA HIS A 34 5.19 2.15 3.65
C HIS A 34 4.63 3.57 3.48
N PHE A 35 5.15 4.50 4.30
CA PHE A 35 4.69 5.89 4.33
C PHE A 35 5.81 6.94 4.50
N THR A 36 6.91 6.56 5.15
CA THR A 36 7.92 7.50 5.67
C THR A 36 8.96 7.99 4.64
N SER A 37 8.94 7.53 3.39
CA SER A 37 9.98 7.83 2.39
C SER A 37 9.45 8.12 0.98
N PRO A 38 8.51 9.06 0.80
CA PRO A 38 7.88 9.37 -0.50
C PRO A 38 8.87 9.85 -1.58
N ILE A 39 10.02 10.39 -1.21
CA ILE A 39 11.04 10.84 -2.18
C ILE A 39 11.66 9.67 -2.95
N ARG A 40 11.74 8.49 -2.34
CA ARG A 40 12.48 7.33 -2.89
C ARG A 40 11.63 6.09 -3.14
N ARG A 41 10.36 6.09 -2.73
CA ARG A 41 9.43 4.97 -2.89
C ARG A 41 8.09 5.48 -3.37
N TYR A 42 7.65 4.97 -4.53
CA TYR A 42 6.38 5.37 -5.12
C TYR A 42 5.18 4.87 -4.30
N SER A 43 5.30 3.73 -3.62
CA SER A 43 4.28 3.22 -2.70
C SER A 43 3.92 4.24 -1.61
N ASP A 44 4.91 4.87 -0.99
CA ASP A 44 4.68 5.93 0.00
C ASP A 44 3.91 7.11 -0.60
N ILE A 45 4.21 7.54 -1.83
CA ILE A 45 3.49 8.63 -2.52
C ILE A 45 2.00 8.31 -2.67
N ILE A 46 1.66 7.08 -3.04
CA ILE A 46 0.27 6.63 -3.16
C ILE A 46 -0.42 6.65 -1.81
N VAL A 47 0.25 6.15 -0.76
CA VAL A 47 -0.30 6.14 0.60
C VAL A 47 -0.52 7.57 1.12
N HIS A 48 0.38 8.51 0.84
CA HIS A 48 0.20 9.94 1.17
C HIS A 48 -1.07 10.51 0.52
N ARG A 49 -1.30 10.24 -0.78
CA ARG A 49 -2.52 10.66 -1.48
C ARG A 49 -3.78 10.03 -0.89
N LEU A 50 -3.75 8.72 -0.64
CA LEU A 50 -4.89 8.01 -0.03
C LEU A 50 -5.22 8.54 1.37
N LEU A 51 -4.20 8.86 2.17
CA LEU A 51 -4.37 9.45 3.49
C LEU A 51 -4.99 10.86 3.41
N MET A 52 -4.53 11.69 2.47
CA MET A 52 -5.12 13.01 2.23
C MET A 52 -6.59 12.91 1.81
N ALA A 53 -6.92 11.99 0.90
CA ALA A 53 -8.30 11.75 0.50
C ALA A 53 -9.17 11.24 1.66
N ALA A 54 -8.65 10.35 2.50
CA ALA A 54 -9.36 9.82 3.67
C ALA A 54 -9.68 10.92 4.70
N ILE A 55 -8.69 11.76 5.03
CA ILE A 55 -8.86 12.88 5.98
C ILE A 55 -9.83 13.93 5.41
N SER A 56 -9.79 14.17 4.10
CA SER A 56 -10.64 15.18 3.46
C SER A 56 -12.09 14.73 3.38
N LYS A 57 -12.32 13.44 3.13
CA LYS A 57 -13.65 12.81 3.21
C LYS A 57 -14.25 12.93 4.60
N ASP A 58 -13.46 12.69 5.65
CA ASP A 58 -13.89 12.84 7.04
C ASP A 58 -14.29 14.30 7.37
N LYS A 59 -13.52 15.26 6.87
CA LYS A 59 -13.79 16.70 7.04
C LYS A 59 -14.87 17.27 6.12
N LYS A 60 -15.55 16.43 5.31
CA LYS A 60 -16.52 16.84 4.27
C LYS A 60 -15.98 17.94 3.33
N MET A 61 -14.68 17.94 3.08
CA MET A 61 -14.09 18.83 2.09
C MET A 61 -14.21 18.18 0.71
N GLU A 62 -14.77 18.89 -0.26
CA GLU A 62 -14.89 18.42 -1.65
C GLU A 62 -13.52 18.49 -2.36
N ILE A 63 -12.67 17.51 -2.10
CA ILE A 63 -11.48 17.30 -2.92
C ILE A 63 -11.86 16.32 -4.04
N LYS A 64 -11.99 16.85 -5.27
CA LYS A 64 -12.02 16.05 -6.49
C LYS A 64 -10.60 15.56 -6.80
N GLU A 65 -10.14 14.57 -6.05
CA GLU A 65 -8.99 13.77 -6.46
C GLU A 65 -9.51 12.55 -7.23
N ASP A 66 -8.96 12.31 -8.43
CA ASP A 66 -9.15 11.06 -9.15
C ASP A 66 -8.56 9.93 -8.30
N LEU A 67 -9.44 9.24 -7.56
CA LEU A 67 -9.09 8.06 -6.80
C LEU A 67 -8.79 6.92 -7.79
N PHE A 68 -7.66 6.25 -7.58
CA PHE A 68 -7.30 5.08 -8.37
C PHE A 68 -8.36 3.99 -8.26
N SER A 69 -8.69 3.35 -9.38
CA SER A 69 -9.51 2.14 -9.34
C SER A 69 -8.75 1.01 -8.65
N ASN A 70 -9.47 0.04 -8.07
CA ASN A 70 -8.84 -1.15 -7.49
C ASN A 70 -7.96 -1.90 -8.51
N LYS A 71 -8.37 -1.92 -9.78
CA LYS A 71 -7.59 -2.53 -10.87
C LYS A 71 -6.27 -1.80 -11.12
N ASP A 72 -6.32 -0.47 -11.14
CA ASP A 72 -5.13 0.37 -11.37
C ASP A 72 -4.14 0.20 -10.22
N LEU A 73 -4.63 0.11 -8.98
CA LEU A 73 -3.81 -0.16 -7.80
C LEU A 73 -3.14 -1.54 -7.85
N GLU A 74 -3.85 -2.57 -8.31
CA GLU A 74 -3.28 -3.91 -8.45
C GLU A 74 -2.14 -3.94 -9.48
N GLU A 75 -2.34 -3.31 -10.64
CA GLU A 75 -1.31 -3.20 -11.67
C GLU A 75 -0.10 -2.41 -11.16
N LEU A 76 -0.36 -1.31 -10.45
CA LEU A 76 0.69 -0.50 -9.86
C LEU A 76 1.49 -1.27 -8.80
N CYS A 77 0.83 -2.03 -7.92
CA CYS A 77 1.50 -2.88 -6.94
C CYS A 77 2.40 -3.91 -7.61
N ARG A 78 1.93 -4.57 -8.68
CA ARG A 78 2.76 -5.50 -9.48
C ARG A 78 3.99 -4.79 -10.05
N HIS A 79 3.82 -3.59 -10.61
CA HIS A 79 4.93 -2.82 -11.17
C HIS A 79 5.96 -2.42 -10.09
N ILE A 80 5.50 -1.98 -8.92
CA ILE A 80 6.39 -1.62 -7.80
C ILE A 80 7.14 -2.84 -7.28
N ASN A 81 6.47 -4.00 -7.15
CA ASN A 81 7.11 -5.24 -6.71
C ASN A 81 8.22 -5.69 -7.66
N ASN A 82 8.01 -5.58 -8.98
CA ASN A 82 9.01 -5.98 -9.98
C ASN A 82 10.22 -5.04 -10.05
N ARG A 83 10.08 -3.81 -9.56
CA ARG A 83 11.15 -2.80 -9.52
C ARG A 83 11.94 -2.78 -8.20
N ASN A 84 11.43 -3.41 -7.14
CA ASN A 84 12.12 -3.48 -5.84
C ASN A 84 13.13 -4.63 -5.79
#